data_AF-A0A962JEX7-F1
#
_entry.id   AF-A0A962JEX7-F1
#
_cell.length_a   1.000
_cell.length_b   1.000
_cell.length_c   1.000
_cell.angle_alpha   90.00
_cell.angle_beta   90.00
_cell.angle_gamma   90.00
#
_symmetry.space_group_name_H-M   'P 1'
#
loop_
_entity.id
_entity.type
_entity.pdbx_description
1 polymer ?
#
loop_
_entity_poly.entity_id
_entity_poly.type
_entity_poly.pdbx_seq_one_letter_code
_entity_poly.pdbx_strand_id
1 'polypeptide(L)'
;MAKRLKLLDSGWLMMETPETPMHVGGLMLFQLPDNAPDDYMQSFFEYLLQVDDVSAPFNQKLQRVLPFNLDASWIKDGNFDIE
;
A
#
# COMPACT_ATOMS: atom_id res chain seq x y z
N MET A 1 -0.38 -16.21 9.00
CA MET A 1 0.98 -16.75 9.22
C MET A 1 1.98 -15.74 8.70
N ALA A 2 3.06 -15.45 9.44
CA ALA A 2 4.07 -14.49 9.02
C ALA A 2 4.92 -15.05 7.87
N LYS A 3 5.19 -14.24 6.85
CA LYS A 3 6.02 -14.59 5.70
C LYS A 3 7.28 -13.72 5.70
N ARG A 4 8.44 -14.35 5.90
CA ARG A 4 9.73 -13.65 5.90
C ARG A 4 9.95 -12.87 4.59
N LEU A 5 10.51 -11.66 4.70
CA LEU A 5 10.91 -10.89 3.53
C LEU A 5 12.00 -11.63 2.73
N LYS A 6 11.96 -11.48 1.41
CA LYS A 6 13.07 -11.93 0.56
C LYS A 6 14.27 -11.02 0.82
N LEU A 7 15.47 -11.55 0.58
CA LEU A 7 16.72 -10.80 0.78
C LEU A 7 16.72 -9.45 0.03
N LEU A 8 16.22 -9.43 -1.21
CA LEU A 8 16.12 -8.21 -2.01
C LEU A 8 15.12 -7.20 -1.38
N ASP A 9 13.96 -7.69 -0.92
CA ASP A 9 12.93 -6.86 -0.28
C ASP A 9 13.48 -6.21 1.01
N SER A 10 14.25 -6.97 1.79
CA SER A 10 14.95 -6.45 2.98
C SER A 10 15.97 -5.35 2.63
N GLY A 11 16.60 -5.43 1.46
CA GLY A 11 17.55 -4.41 1.00
C GLY A 11 16.92 -3.02 0.90
N TRP A 12 15.68 -2.91 0.46
CA TRP A 12 14.96 -1.63 0.38
C TRP A 12 14.79 -1.01 1.77
N LEU A 13 14.40 -1.80 2.77
CA LEU A 13 14.26 -1.33 4.16
C LEU A 13 15.59 -0.91 4.80
N MET A 14 16.71 -1.49 4.37
CA MET A 14 18.04 -1.15 4.90
C MET A 14 18.64 0.11 4.27
N MET A 15 18.27 0.41 3.02
CA MET A 15 18.80 1.55 2.26
C MET A 15 17.94 2.80 2.41
N GLU A 16 16.71 2.68 2.92
CA GLU A 16 15.81 3.82 3.10
C GLU A 16 16.37 4.85 4.10
N THR A 17 16.34 6.12 3.70
CA THR A 17 16.62 7.28 4.56
C THR A 17 15.56 8.36 4.30
N PRO A 18 15.47 9.41 5.14
CA PRO A 18 14.59 10.54 4.86
C PRO A 18 14.88 11.21 3.51
N GLU A 19 16.13 11.20 3.04
CA GLU A 19 16.56 11.80 1.78
C GLU A 19 16.39 10.85 0.58
N THR A 20 16.43 9.53 0.81
CA THR A 20 16.24 8.50 -0.22
C THR A 20 15.12 7.54 0.19
N PRO A 21 13.85 7.96 0.10
CA PRO A 21 12.73 7.08 0.36
C PRO A 21 12.69 5.95 -0.67
N MET A 22 12.31 4.75 -0.22
CA MET A 22 12.41 3.53 -1.05
C MET A 22 11.06 3.08 -1.61
N HIS A 23 10.08 3.98 -1.66
CA HIS A 23 8.78 3.75 -2.30
C HIS A 23 8.80 4.16 -3.78
N VAL A 24 7.96 3.50 -4.58
CA VAL A 24 7.70 3.87 -5.98
C VAL A 24 6.31 4.47 -6.11
N GLY A 25 6.14 5.39 -7.06
CA GLY A 25 4.86 6.04 -7.37
C GLY A 25 4.56 5.98 -8.86
N GLY A 26 3.27 6.03 -9.20
CA GLY A 26 2.80 6.12 -10.58
C GLY A 26 1.88 7.32 -10.76
N LEU A 27 2.11 8.11 -11.81
CA LEU A 27 1.19 9.14 -12.25
C LEU A 27 0.30 8.58 -13.35
N MET A 28 -1.00 8.47 -13.08
CA MET A 28 -1.99 7.98 -14.04
C MET A 28 -2.87 9.15 -14.48
N LEU A 29 -2.94 9.37 -15.80
CA LEU A 29 -3.77 10.41 -16.40
C LEU A 29 -5.06 9.79 -16.91
N PHE A 30 -6.19 10.38 -16.52
CA PHE A 30 -7.53 9.94 -16.92
C PHE A 30 -8.31 11.10 -17.53
N GLN A 31 -9.36 10.75 -18.28
CA GLN A 31 -10.35 11.68 -18.77
C GLN A 31 -11.71 11.33 -18.17
N LEU A 32 -12.55 12.33 -17.96
CA LEU A 32 -13.94 12.09 -17.57
C LEU A 32 -14.65 11.32 -18.68
N PRO A 33 -15.53 10.36 -18.35
CA PRO A 33 -16.43 9.76 -19.32
C PRO A 33 -17.31 10.80 -20.01
N ASP A 34 -17.74 10.52 -21.24
CA ASP A 34 -18.70 11.36 -21.93
C ASP A 34 -19.99 11.51 -21.12
N ASN A 35 -20.48 12.74 -20.96
CA ASN A 35 -21.66 13.07 -20.17
C ASN A 35 -21.56 12.70 -18.68
N ALA A 36 -20.34 12.70 -18.12
CA ALA A 36 -20.15 12.56 -16.67
C ALA A 36 -20.95 13.65 -15.92
N PRO A 37 -21.65 13.30 -14.83
CA PRO A 37 -22.34 14.28 -14.02
C PRO A 37 -21.35 15.22 -13.32
N ASP A 38 -21.82 16.39 -12.88
CA ASP A 38 -21.00 17.41 -12.22
C ASP A 38 -20.30 16.88 -10.94
N ASP A 39 -20.88 15.86 -10.30
CA ASP A 39 -20.38 15.23 -9.07
C ASP A 39 -19.57 13.94 -9.32
N TYR A 40 -19.24 13.61 -10.58
CA TYR A 40 -18.62 12.31 -10.93
C TYR A 40 -17.40 11.95 -10.07
N MET A 41 -16.49 12.90 -9.85
CA MET A 41 -15.28 12.66 -9.05
C MET A 41 -15.56 12.44 -7.56
N GLN A 42 -16.58 13.12 -7.02
CA GLN A 42 -17.02 12.95 -5.63
C GLN A 42 -17.62 11.55 -5.47
N SER A 43 -18.56 11.18 -6.33
CA SER A 43 -19.22 9.87 -6.34
C SER A 43 -18.24 8.72 -6.59
N PHE A 44 -17.25 8.93 -7.46
CA PHE A 44 -16.19 7.96 -7.71
C PHE A 44 -15.29 7.77 -6.49
N PHE A 45 -14.93 8.85 -5.79
CA PHE A 45 -14.18 8.75 -4.54
C PHE A 45 -14.96 7.98 -3.46
N GLU A 46 -16.23 8.31 -3.26
CA GLU A 46 -17.11 7.58 -2.33
C GLU A 46 -17.23 6.10 -2.69
N TYR A 47 -17.33 5.79 -3.98
CA TYR A 47 -17.31 4.41 -4.47
C TYR A 47 -15.99 3.69 -4.14
N LEU A 48 -14.83 4.35 -4.30
CA LEU A 48 -13.53 3.75 -3.98
C LEU A 48 -13.35 3.47 -2.48
N LEU A 49 -14.07 4.18 -1.60
CA LEU A 49 -14.05 3.91 -0.16
C LEU A 49 -14.91 2.70 0.23
N GLN A 50 -15.81 2.22 -0.63
CA GLN A 50 -16.70 1.08 -0.37
C GLN A 50 -16.00 -0.29 -0.53
N VAL A 51 -14.77 -0.42 -0.02
CA VAL A 51 -13.97 -1.65 -0.11
C VAL A 51 -14.24 -2.55 1.10
N ASP A 52 -14.79 -3.74 0.85
CA ASP A 52 -15.11 -4.72 1.90
C ASP A 52 -13.89 -5.52 2.40
N ASP A 53 -12.92 -5.82 1.52
CA ASP A 53 -11.69 -6.54 1.86
C ASP A 53 -10.57 -6.16 0.87
N VAL A 54 -9.34 -6.33 1.32
CA VAL A 54 -8.14 -6.08 0.53
C VAL A 54 -7.42 -7.40 0.30
N SER A 55 -6.92 -7.57 -0.92
CA SER A 55 -6.18 -8.76 -1.33
C SER A 55 -4.68 -8.56 -1.24
N ALA A 56 -3.93 -9.66 -1.20
CA ALA A 56 -2.48 -9.59 -1.31
C ALA A 56 -2.07 -8.98 -2.67
N PRO A 57 -1.05 -8.12 -2.72
CA PRO A 57 -0.13 -7.76 -1.63
C PRO A 57 -0.59 -6.61 -0.73
N PHE A 58 -1.68 -5.93 -1.05
CA PHE A 58 -2.12 -4.70 -0.37
C PHE A 58 -2.67 -4.90 1.04
N ASN A 59 -3.03 -6.14 1.39
CA ASN A 59 -3.47 -6.49 2.74
C ASN A 59 -2.33 -6.93 3.67
N GLN A 60 -1.10 -6.52 3.39
CA GLN A 60 0.07 -6.90 4.17
C GLN A 60 0.67 -5.70 4.88
N LYS A 61 1.08 -5.92 6.12
CA LYS A 61 1.91 -4.96 6.88
C LYS A 61 3.22 -5.58 7.31
N LEU A 62 4.20 -4.72 7.55
CA LEU A 62 5.52 -5.12 8.00
C LEU A 62 5.52 -5.36 9.52
N GLN A 63 5.86 -6.58 9.92
CA GLN A 63 6.17 -6.92 11.31
C GLN A 63 7.69 -6.97 11.48
N ARG A 64 8.19 -6.30 12.52
CA ARG A 64 9.59 -6.29 12.93
C ARG A 64 9.66 -6.19 14.46
N VAL A 65 10.45 -7.04 15.10
CA VAL A 65 10.65 -7.06 16.55
C VAL A 65 12.11 -6.81 16.90
N LEU A 66 13.04 -7.22 16.03
CA LEU A 66 14.47 -7.06 16.25
C LEU A 66 15.00 -5.73 15.68
N PRO A 67 16.09 -5.17 16.25
CA PRO A 67 16.80 -4.04 15.67
C PRO A 67 17.23 -4.31 14.23
N PHE A 68 17.34 -3.24 13.44
CA PHE A 68 17.81 -3.28 12.04
C PHE A 68 16.97 -4.19 11.11
N ASN A 69 15.70 -4.44 11.45
CA ASN A 69 14.75 -5.20 10.61
C ASN A 69 15.19 -6.66 10.32
N LEU A 70 15.99 -7.27 11.20
CA LEU A 70 16.57 -8.62 10.97
C LEU A 70 15.52 -9.75 10.86
N ASP A 71 14.35 -9.56 11.48
CA ASP A 71 13.23 -10.48 11.49
C ASP A 71 12.05 -10.01 10.63
N ALA A 72 12.26 -9.00 9.78
CA ALA A 72 11.22 -8.41 8.95
C ALA A 72 10.39 -9.46 8.21
N SER A 73 9.08 -9.43 8.45
CA SER A 73 8.11 -10.36 7.87
C SER A 73 6.82 -9.65 7.49
N TRP A 74 6.20 -10.12 6.39
CA TRP A 74 4.86 -9.74 6.01
C TRP A 74 3.83 -10.51 6.83
N ILE A 75 2.89 -9.78 7.43
CA ILE A 75 1.71 -10.35 8.08
C ILE A 75 0.45 -9.79 7.42
N LYS A 76 -0.64 -10.56 7.39
CA LYS A 76 -1.94 -10.01 6.95
C LYS A 76 -2.32 -8.89 7.93
N ASP A 77 -2.71 -7.75 7.39
CA ASP A 77 -3.32 -6.71 8.20
C ASP A 77 -4.79 -7.07 8.45
N GLY A 78 -5.14 -7.27 9.72
CA GLY A 78 -6.52 -7.55 10.14
C GLY A 78 -7.34 -6.30 10.40
N ASN A 79 -6.70 -5.13 10.37
CA ASN A 79 -7.33 -3.83 10.59
C ASN A 79 -6.86 -2.87 9.51
N PHE A 80 -7.09 -3.25 8.25
CA PHE A 80 -6.82 -2.38 7.11
C PHE A 80 -7.71 -1.16 7.19
N ASP A 81 -7.10 0.02 7.11
CA ASP A 81 -7.79 1.30 7.11
C ASP A 81 -7.67 1.91 5.71
N ILE A 82 -8.80 2.33 5.14
CA ILE A 82 -8.86 3.01 3.84
C ILE A 82 -9.11 4.51 4.00
N GLU A 83 -9.35 4.98 5.22
CA GLU A 83 -9.55 6.39 5.58
C GLU A 83 -8.29 7.07 6.15
#